data_AF-A0A7V2RT88-F1
#
_entry.id   AF-A0A7V2RT88-F1
#
_cell.length_a   1.000
_cell.length_b   1.000
_cell.length_c   1.000
_cell.angle_alpha   90.00
_cell.angle_beta   90.00
_cell.angle_gamma   90.00
#
_symmetry.space_group_name_H-M   'P 1'
#
loop_
_entity.id
_entity.type
_entity.pdbx_description
1 polymer ?
#
loop_
_entity_poly.entity_id
_entity_poly.type
_entity_poly.pdbx_seq_one_letter_code
_entity_poly.pdbx_strand_id
1 'polypeptide(L)'
;GGDARFVALANRLTACVAPFNYLGLPAASVPMGFDEEGLPLGLQIVGRPFAEARVLRACHAFERATGHGRRVPPFAALAPG
;
A
#
# COMPACT_ATOMS: atom_id res chain seq x y z
N GLY A 1 6.90 -24.82 12.36
CA GLY A 1 5.82 -24.16 13.11
C GLY A 1 6.28 -22.77 13.43
N GLY A 2 5.45 -21.76 13.19
CA GLY A 2 5.83 -20.35 13.31
C GLY A 2 6.41 -20.04 14.69
N ASP A 3 7.70 -19.77 14.73
CA ASP A 3 8.37 -19.29 15.93
C ASP A 3 8.06 -17.79 16.14
N ALA A 4 8.47 -17.25 17.28
CA ALA A 4 8.19 -15.85 17.62
C ALA A 4 8.76 -14.86 16.58
N ARG A 5 9.84 -15.24 15.88
CA ARG A 5 10.45 -14.43 14.82
C ARG A 5 9.56 -14.36 13.59
N PHE A 6 9.00 -15.49 13.17
CA PHE A 6 8.05 -15.53 12.07
C PHE A 6 6.82 -14.66 12.37
N VAL A 7 6.24 -14.79 13.57
CA VAL A 7 5.05 -14.00 13.96
C VAL A 7 5.38 -12.50 13.99
N ALA A 8 6.54 -12.11 14.54
CA ALA A 8 6.98 -10.72 14.57
C ALA A 8 7.19 -10.15 13.15
N LEU A 9 7.80 -10.94 12.24
CA LEU A 9 7.99 -10.54 10.85
C LEU A 9 6.65 -10.39 10.12
N ALA A 10 5.75 -11.36 10.26
CA ALA A 10 4.43 -11.33 9.66
C ALA A 10 3.64 -10.09 10.11
N ASN A 11 3.68 -9.78 11.42
CA ASN A 11 3.05 -8.58 11.96
C ASN A 11 3.66 -7.30 11.39
N ARG A 12 4.98 -7.20 11.23
CA ARG A 12 5.63 -6.01 10.63
C ARG A 12 5.24 -5.81 9.17
N LEU A 13 5.20 -6.88 8.40
CA LEU A 13 4.85 -6.81 6.98
C LEU A 13 3.37 -6.48 6.75
N THR A 14 2.49 -6.86 7.69
CA THR A 14 1.04 -6.75 7.50
C THR A 14 0.36 -5.74 8.43
N ALA A 15 1.09 -5.09 9.36
CA ALA A 15 0.51 -4.20 10.37
C ALA A 15 -0.45 -3.15 9.79
N CYS A 16 -0.11 -2.58 8.63
CA CYS A 16 -0.93 -1.55 7.99
C CYS A 16 -2.18 -2.12 7.31
N VAL A 17 -2.19 -3.38 6.88
CA VAL A 17 -3.28 -3.95 6.06
C VAL A 17 -4.14 -4.96 6.83
N ALA A 18 -3.57 -5.65 7.82
CA ALA A 18 -4.21 -6.74 8.54
C ALA A 18 -5.53 -6.33 9.23
N PRO A 19 -5.62 -5.19 9.95
CA PRO A 19 -6.87 -4.79 10.59
C PRO A 19 -8.04 -4.68 9.61
N PHE A 20 -7.79 -4.15 8.40
CA PHE A 20 -8.82 -3.93 7.39
C PHE A 20 -9.28 -5.22 6.72
N ASN A 21 -8.37 -6.19 6.56
CA ASN A 21 -8.71 -7.54 6.11
C ASN A 21 -9.63 -8.24 7.12
N TYR A 22 -9.28 -8.18 8.42
CA TYR A 22 -10.10 -8.78 9.47
C TYR A 22 -11.50 -8.16 9.57
N LEU A 23 -11.61 -6.85 9.33
CA LEU A 23 -12.89 -6.13 9.38
C LEU A 23 -13.68 -6.18 8.07
N GLY A 24 -13.12 -6.74 6.98
CA GLY A 24 -13.75 -6.79 5.66
C GLY A 24 -14.01 -5.40 5.06
N LEU A 25 -13.18 -4.41 5.38
CA LEU A 25 -13.36 -3.04 4.93
C LEU A 25 -12.81 -2.84 3.50
N PRO A 26 -13.46 -2.01 2.66
CA PRO A 26 -12.92 -1.68 1.36
C PRO A 26 -11.65 -0.85 1.52
N ALA A 27 -10.55 -1.34 0.96
CA ALA A 27 -9.25 -0.68 0.99
C ALA A 27 -8.58 -0.74 -0.39
N ALA A 28 -7.89 0.33 -0.78
CA ALA A 28 -7.10 0.40 -2.01
C ALA A 28 -5.75 1.08 -1.73
N SER A 29 -4.72 0.68 -2.48
CA SER A 29 -3.38 1.29 -2.41
C SER A 29 -3.10 2.05 -3.71
N VAL A 30 -2.55 3.26 -3.61
CA VAL A 30 -2.10 4.08 -4.74
C VAL A 30 -0.66 4.55 -4.55
N PRO A 31 0.13 4.75 -5.63
CA PRO A 31 1.49 5.27 -5.52
C PRO A 31 1.50 6.68 -4.92
N MET A 32 2.29 6.88 -3.86
CA MET A 32 2.44 8.17 -3.17
C MET A 32 3.78 8.86 -3.48
N GLY A 33 4.64 8.23 -4.27
CA GLY A 33 5.94 8.78 -4.66
C GLY A 33 7.05 7.83 -4.28
N PHE A 34 8.21 8.40 -3.96
CA PHE A 34 9.44 7.67 -3.67
C PHE A 34 10.12 8.31 -2.46
N ASP A 35 10.84 7.51 -1.67
CA ASP A 35 11.72 8.03 -0.63
C ASP A 35 13.05 8.57 -1.21
N GLU A 36 13.94 9.00 -0.33
CA GLU A 36 15.25 9.55 -0.68
C GLU A 36 16.17 8.52 -1.37
N GLU A 37 15.95 7.23 -1.10
CA GLU A 37 16.69 6.10 -1.69
C GLU A 37 16.07 5.66 -3.03
N GLY A 38 14.94 6.25 -3.43
CA GLY A 38 14.25 5.92 -4.67
C GLY A 38 13.40 4.66 -4.59
N LEU A 39 13.03 4.22 -3.37
CA LEU A 39 12.08 3.12 -3.17
C LEU A 39 10.63 3.64 -3.26
N PRO A 40 9.72 2.87 -3.90
CA PRO A 40 8.34 3.28 -4.08
C PRO A 40 7.56 3.28 -2.76
N LEU A 41 6.82 4.36 -2.51
CA LEU A 41 5.92 4.51 -1.36
C LEU A 41 4.46 4.36 -1.79
N GLY A 42 3.67 3.64 -1.00
CA GLY A 42 2.24 3.45 -1.21
C GLY A 42 1.39 4.16 -0.16
N LEU A 43 0.26 4.74 -0.58
CA LEU A 43 -0.80 5.25 0.30
C LEU A 43 -1.97 4.29 0.29
N GLN A 44 -2.37 3.80 1.48
CA GLN A 44 -3.59 3.02 1.66
C GLN A 44 -4.78 3.93 2.02
N ILE A 45 -5.86 3.83 1.26
CA ILE A 45 -7.12 4.51 1.50
C ILE A 45 -8.17 3.48 1.91
N VAL A 46 -8.79 3.67 3.07
CA VAL A 46 -9.80 2.75 3.63
C VAL A 46 -11.14 3.45 3.77
N GLY A 47 -12.19 2.77 3.31
CA GLY A 47 -13.57 3.23 3.41
C GLY A 47 -14.35 2.54 4.52
N ARG A 48 -15.55 3.08 4.79
CA ARG A 48 -16.59 2.39 5.56
C ARG A 48 -17.11 1.17 4.76
N PRO A 49 -17.82 0.21 5.40
CA PRO A 49 -18.43 -0.91 4.68
C PRO A 49 -19.25 -0.46 3.46
N PHE A 50 -19.14 -1.21 2.35
CA PHE A 50 -19.87 -0.98 1.10
C PHE A 50 -19.63 0.38 0.43
N ALA A 51 -18.45 0.98 0.66
CA ALA A 51 -18.08 2.30 0.13
C ALA A 51 -16.99 2.24 -0.96
N GLU A 52 -16.87 1.13 -1.70
CA GLU A 52 -15.86 0.89 -2.75
C GLU A 52 -15.82 2.03 -3.76
N ALA A 53 -16.99 2.47 -4.24
CA ALA A 53 -17.09 3.57 -5.19
C ALA A 53 -16.52 4.89 -4.63
N ARG A 54 -16.62 5.12 -3.31
CA ARG A 54 -16.04 6.31 -2.67
C ARG A 54 -14.53 6.18 -2.52
N VAL A 55 -14.04 4.99 -2.15
CA VAL A 55 -12.60 4.69 -2.06
C VAL A 55 -11.95 4.90 -3.43
N LEU A 56 -12.51 4.32 -4.50
CA LEU A 56 -11.99 4.47 -5.86
C LEU A 56 -12.01 5.92 -6.34
N ARG A 57 -13.06 6.71 -6.02
CA ARG A 57 -13.07 8.14 -6.32
C ARG A 57 -11.97 8.91 -5.59
N ALA A 58 -11.69 8.57 -4.34
CA ALA A 58 -10.61 9.20 -3.57
C ALA A 58 -9.23 8.84 -4.16
N CYS A 59 -9.00 7.57 -4.49
CA CYS A 59 -7.80 7.11 -5.20
C CYS A 59 -7.61 7.89 -6.51
N HIS A 60 -8.64 7.95 -7.34
CA HIS A 60 -8.59 8.64 -8.62
C HIS A 60 -8.32 10.14 -8.48
N ALA A 61 -8.94 10.80 -7.49
CA ALA A 61 -8.67 12.20 -7.20
C ALA A 61 -7.21 12.43 -6.78
N PHE A 62 -6.66 11.55 -5.93
CA PHE A 62 -5.27 11.61 -5.50
C PHE A 62 -4.29 11.40 -6.67
N GLU A 63 -4.53 10.39 -7.51
CA GLU A 63 -3.71 10.12 -8.69
C GLU A 63 -3.74 11.29 -9.69
N ARG A 64 -4.90 11.91 -9.90
CA ARG A 64 -5.03 13.09 -10.76
C ARG A 64 -4.29 14.31 -10.23
N ALA A 65 -4.28 14.49 -8.91
CA ALA A 65 -3.61 15.61 -8.27
C ALA A 65 -2.09 15.46 -8.25
N THR A 66 -1.57 14.23 -8.13
CA THR A 66 -0.14 13.98 -7.89
C THR A 66 0.60 13.43 -9.11
N GLY A 67 -0.05 12.62 -9.93
CA GLY A 67 0.57 11.96 -11.08
C GLY A 67 1.65 10.93 -10.71
N HIS A 68 1.80 10.55 -9.43
CA HIS A 68 2.85 9.63 -8.97
C HIS A 68 2.86 8.28 -9.71
N GLY A 69 1.68 7.77 -10.07
CA GLY A 69 1.54 6.53 -10.83
C GLY A 69 2.08 6.57 -12.27
N ARG A 70 2.53 7.74 -12.78
CA ARG A 70 3.16 7.85 -14.10
C ARG A 70 4.64 7.47 -14.09
N ARG A 71 5.30 7.48 -12.93
CA ARG A 71 6.70 7.09 -12.80
C ARG A 71 6.78 5.58 -12.64
N VAL A 72 7.37 4.91 -13.62
CA VAL A 72 7.69 3.49 -13.55
C VAL A 72 9.07 3.35 -12.91
N PRO A 73 9.22 2.58 -11.82
CA PRO A 73 10.54 2.32 -11.26
C PRO A 73 11.37 1.51 -12.27
N PRO A 74 12.69 1.76 -12.37
CA PRO A 74 13.55 0.90 -13.17
C PRO A 74 13.46 -0.54 -12.63
N PHE A 75 13.40 -1.52 -13.52
CA PHE A 75 13.37 -2.95 -13.18
C PHE A 75 14.66 -3.43 -12.45
N ALA A 76 15.65 -2.54 -12.27
CA ALA A 76 16.97 -2.85 -11.74
C ALA A 76 17.14 -2.59 -10.21
N ALA A 77 16.08 -2.65 -9.41
CA ALA A 77 16.14 -2.32 -7.97
C ALA A 77 16.08 -3.52 -7.01
N LEU A 78 16.13 -4.76 -7.51
CA LEU A 78 16.11 -5.99 -6.68
C LEU A 78 17.33 -6.91 -6.91
N ALA A 79 18.43 -6.37 -7.46
CA ALA A 79 19.69 -7.11 -7.42
C ALA A 79 20.14 -7.17 -5.95
N PRO A 80 20.24 -8.37 -5.33
CA PRO A 80 20.78 -8.47 -3.99
C PRO A 80 22.24 -8.02 -4.04
N GLY A 81 22.57 -7.01 -3.22
CA GLY A 81 23.95 -6.77 -2.78
C GLY A 81 24.38 -7.83 -1.78
#